data_AF-A0A8T5KIE7-F1
#
_entry.id   AF-A0A8T5KIE7-F1
#
_cell.length_a   1.000
_cell.length_b   1.000
_cell.length_c   1.000
_cell.angle_alpha   90.00
_cell.angle_beta   90.00
_cell.angle_gamma   90.00
#
_symmetry.space_group_name_H-M   'P 1'
#
loop_
_entity.id
_entity.type
_entity.pdbx_description
1 polymer ?
#
loop_
_entity_poly.entity_id
_entity_poly.type
_entity_poly.pdbx_seq_one_letter_code
_entity_poly.pdbx_strand_id
1 'polypeptide(L)'
;MDAIWPDGKRCAASFTFDLDAEYVFLGTNPSVANMPRVLTQGNYVWRSGIVNRILDMLDEYSITSTWYVVAMNAVNHPEEVKEIIDRGHDIATHGWIHEDISKLDRDEEKERRERCVGAIKDATGYTPVGNRIAGGEPSPNTFDILKEMGFLYDSSLRGSDLPYRL
;
A
#
# COMPACT_ATOMS: atom_id res chain seq x y z
N MET A 1 -20.60 -20.79 -17.28
CA MET A 1 -20.01 -19.56 -16.75
C MET A 1 -18.80 -19.29 -17.61
N ASP A 2 -18.73 -18.12 -18.22
CA ASP A 2 -17.53 -17.74 -18.96
C ASP A 2 -16.34 -17.75 -18.01
N ALA A 3 -15.16 -18.13 -18.50
CA ALA A 3 -13.95 -18.12 -17.70
C ALA A 3 -13.64 -16.67 -17.29
N ILE A 4 -13.78 -16.37 -15.99
CA ILE A 4 -13.50 -15.05 -15.41
C ILE A 4 -12.00 -14.72 -15.51
N TRP A 5 -11.16 -15.75 -15.56
CA TRP A 5 -9.71 -15.63 -15.63
C TRP A 5 -9.21 -15.85 -17.07
N PRO A 6 -8.18 -15.11 -17.49
CA PRO A 6 -7.60 -15.25 -18.82
C PRO A 6 -6.99 -16.65 -19.04
N ASP A 7 -6.69 -16.99 -20.29
CA ASP A 7 -5.91 -18.17 -20.69
C ASP A 7 -6.45 -19.51 -20.14
N GLY A 8 -7.76 -19.60 -19.94
CA GLY A 8 -8.41 -20.80 -19.40
C GLY A 8 -8.01 -21.13 -17.96
N LYS A 9 -7.44 -20.18 -17.22
CA LYS A 9 -7.09 -20.38 -15.81
C LYS A 9 -8.35 -20.54 -14.96
N ARG A 10 -8.18 -21.26 -13.84
CA ARG A 10 -9.29 -21.57 -12.91
C ARG A 10 -9.30 -20.71 -11.65
N CYS A 11 -8.20 -20.02 -11.38
CA CYS A 11 -8.03 -19.11 -10.26
C CYS A 11 -7.02 -18.03 -10.62
N ALA A 12 -7.05 -16.94 -9.86
CA ALA A 12 -5.98 -15.97 -9.76
C ALA A 12 -5.29 -16.12 -8.41
N ALA A 13 -3.98 -15.85 -8.39
CA ALA A 13 -3.22 -15.67 -7.17
C ALA A 13 -2.47 -14.35 -7.28
N SER A 14 -2.50 -13.55 -6.21
CA SER A 14 -1.77 -12.29 -6.11
C SER A 14 -0.97 -12.30 -4.82
N PHE A 15 0.33 -12.06 -4.94
CA PHE A 15 1.19 -11.83 -3.79
C PHE A 15 1.20 -10.33 -3.52
N THR A 16 0.86 -9.94 -2.30
CA THR A 16 0.84 -8.54 -1.90
C THR A 16 1.61 -8.33 -0.61
N PHE A 17 2.30 -7.20 -0.52
CA PHE A 17 3.11 -6.84 0.65
C PHE A 17 2.69 -5.47 1.14
N ASP A 18 2.28 -5.37 2.40
CA ASP A 18 1.98 -4.10 3.04
C ASP A 18 3.29 -3.56 3.65
N LEU A 19 3.85 -2.53 3.03
CA LEU A 19 5.11 -1.90 3.42
C LEU A 19 4.83 -0.82 4.47
N ASP A 20 4.56 -1.27 5.69
CA ASP A 20 4.24 -0.38 6.81
C ASP A 20 5.49 0.15 7.51
N ALA A 21 6.46 -0.74 7.77
CA ALA A 21 7.65 -0.49 8.57
C ALA A 21 7.31 0.11 9.96
N GLU A 22 7.92 1.23 10.36
CA GLU A 22 7.63 1.89 11.64
C GLU A 22 6.21 2.47 11.73
N TYR A 23 5.54 2.71 10.60
CA TYR A 23 4.27 3.42 10.58
C TYR A 23 3.10 2.59 11.13
N VAL A 24 3.14 1.25 11.04
CA VAL A 24 2.14 0.39 11.70
C VAL A 24 2.02 0.69 13.20
N PHE A 25 3.13 1.06 13.82
CA PHE A 25 3.18 1.41 15.24
C PHE A 25 2.95 2.90 15.49
N LEU A 26 3.61 3.77 14.72
CA LEU A 26 3.56 5.22 14.91
C LEU A 26 2.20 5.82 14.53
N GLY A 27 1.53 5.27 13.52
CA GLY A 27 0.24 5.75 13.02
C GLY A 27 -0.90 5.63 14.03
N THR A 28 -0.81 4.64 14.92
CA THR A 28 -1.81 4.39 15.97
C THR A 28 -1.36 4.84 17.36
N ASN A 29 -0.06 4.89 17.62
CA ASN A 29 0.50 5.35 18.89
C ASN A 29 1.80 6.15 18.69
N PRO A 30 1.73 7.50 18.65
CA PRO A 30 2.90 8.36 18.48
C PRO A 30 3.96 8.20 19.58
N SER A 31 3.59 7.69 20.76
CA SER A 31 4.55 7.46 21.85
C SER A 31 5.58 6.38 21.53
N VAL A 32 5.33 5.56 20.51
CA VAL A 32 6.28 4.55 20.00
C VAL A 32 7.61 5.17 19.56
N ALA A 33 7.63 6.46 19.19
CA ALA A 33 8.87 7.18 18.91
C ALA A 33 9.87 7.13 20.07
N ASN A 34 9.38 6.98 21.32
CA ASN A 34 10.19 6.88 22.53
C ASN A 34 10.35 5.42 23.02
N MET A 35 9.95 4.44 22.23
CA MET A 35 10.00 3.00 22.55
C MET A 35 11.01 2.31 21.63
N PRO A 36 12.33 2.38 21.92
CA PRO A 36 13.38 1.97 20.99
C PRO A 36 13.21 0.53 20.50
N ARG A 37 12.78 -0.40 21.36
CA ARG A 37 12.50 -1.79 20.97
C ARG A 37 11.46 -1.88 19.84
N VAL A 38 10.34 -1.17 19.98
CA VAL A 38 9.23 -1.20 19.00
C VAL A 38 9.64 -0.47 17.72
N LEU A 39 10.27 0.69 17.86
CA LEU A 39 10.74 1.45 16.70
C LEU A 39 11.74 0.65 15.86
N THR A 40 12.70 -0.04 16.51
CA THR A 40 13.66 -0.88 15.81
C THR A 40 13.03 -2.09 15.10
N GLN A 41 11.86 -2.54 15.54
CA GLN A 41 11.13 -3.60 14.85
C GLN A 41 10.62 -3.12 13.48
N GLY A 42 10.08 -1.90 13.40
CA GLY A 42 9.69 -1.30 12.11
C GLY A 42 10.90 -1.02 11.23
N ASN A 43 11.93 -0.39 11.79
CA ASN A 43 13.16 -0.07 11.06
C ASN A 43 13.95 -1.30 10.58
N TYR A 44 13.62 -2.51 11.05
CA TYR A 44 14.22 -3.75 10.57
C TYR A 44 14.07 -3.88 9.05
N VAL A 45 12.93 -3.43 8.49
CA VAL A 45 12.66 -3.41 7.05
C VAL A 45 13.82 -2.77 6.28
N TRP A 46 14.22 -1.58 6.72
CA TRP A 46 15.28 -0.78 6.09
C TRP A 46 16.67 -1.30 6.45
N ARG A 47 16.94 -1.47 7.75
CA ARG A 47 18.27 -1.85 8.27
C ARG A 47 18.75 -3.20 7.75
N SER A 48 17.81 -4.09 7.43
CA SER A 48 18.11 -5.44 6.98
C SER A 48 17.89 -5.63 5.48
N GLY A 49 17.46 -4.60 4.74
CA GLY A 49 17.19 -4.69 3.31
C GLY A 49 16.09 -5.68 2.99
N ILE A 50 15.00 -5.70 3.77
CA ILE A 50 13.92 -6.69 3.63
C ILE A 50 13.19 -6.56 2.30
N VAL A 51 13.02 -5.32 1.81
CA VAL A 51 12.45 -5.09 0.47
C VAL A 51 13.26 -5.86 -0.58
N ASN A 52 14.57 -5.66 -0.62
CA ASN A 52 15.44 -6.36 -1.58
C ASN A 52 15.43 -7.87 -1.41
N ARG A 53 15.42 -8.40 -0.17
CA ARG A 53 15.33 -9.85 0.05
C ARG A 53 14.04 -10.46 -0.49
N ILE A 54 12.91 -9.76 -0.34
CA ILE A 54 11.63 -10.21 -0.87
C ILE A 54 11.63 -10.11 -2.39
N LEU A 55 12.15 -9.02 -2.96
CA LEU A 55 12.29 -8.86 -4.40
C LEU A 55 13.17 -9.98 -4.98
N ASP A 56 14.36 -10.23 -4.42
CA ASP A 56 15.27 -11.30 -4.85
C ASP A 56 14.58 -12.68 -4.88
N MET A 57 13.76 -12.99 -3.88
CA MET A 57 12.96 -14.21 -3.85
C MET A 57 11.89 -14.20 -4.95
N LEU A 58 11.19 -13.09 -5.17
CA LEU A 58 10.17 -13.00 -6.21
C LEU A 58 10.77 -13.17 -7.62
N ASP A 59 11.95 -12.62 -7.87
CA ASP A 59 12.70 -12.81 -9.11
C ASP A 59 13.13 -14.26 -9.33
N GLU A 60 13.59 -14.96 -8.28
CA GLU A 60 13.93 -16.39 -8.37
C GLU A 60 12.76 -17.22 -8.92
N TYR A 61 11.54 -16.87 -8.55
CA TYR A 61 10.33 -17.54 -9.01
C TYR A 61 9.64 -16.86 -10.21
N SER A 62 10.20 -15.77 -10.73
CA SER A 62 9.59 -14.95 -11.80
C SER A 62 8.15 -14.53 -11.48
N ILE A 63 7.91 -14.11 -10.23
CA ILE A 63 6.60 -13.69 -9.73
C ILE A 63 6.55 -12.16 -9.62
N THR A 64 5.56 -11.55 -10.25
CA THR A 64 5.21 -10.14 -10.00
C THR A 64 4.30 -10.01 -8.78
N SER A 65 4.34 -8.86 -8.11
CA SER A 65 3.54 -8.59 -6.90
C SER A 65 3.06 -7.15 -6.85
N THR A 66 2.16 -6.85 -5.92
CA THR A 66 1.72 -5.48 -5.61
C THR A 66 2.17 -5.12 -4.19
N TRP A 67 2.80 -3.96 -4.03
CA TRP A 67 3.22 -3.44 -2.74
C TRP A 67 2.31 -2.28 -2.32
N TYR A 68 1.67 -2.40 -1.16
CA TYR A 68 0.87 -1.33 -0.57
C TYR A 68 1.79 -0.49 0.31
N VAL A 69 2.13 0.70 -0.15
CA VAL A 69 3.17 1.53 0.45
C VAL A 69 2.54 2.66 1.27
N VAL A 70 2.89 2.73 2.55
CA VAL A 70 2.63 3.91 3.37
C VAL A 70 3.45 5.07 2.79
N ALA A 71 2.80 6.17 2.42
CA ALA A 71 3.43 7.21 1.61
C ALA A 71 4.69 7.81 2.24
N MET A 72 4.75 7.92 3.57
CA MET A 72 5.97 8.39 4.25
C MET A 72 7.18 7.44 4.10
N ASN A 73 6.98 6.15 3.84
CA ASN A 73 8.07 5.26 3.45
C ASN A 73 8.65 5.65 2.09
N ALA A 74 7.82 6.06 1.13
CA ALA A 74 8.30 6.59 -0.14
C ALA A 74 9.05 7.93 0.01
N VAL A 75 8.65 8.77 0.97
CA VAL A 75 9.35 10.03 1.27
C VAL A 75 10.73 9.77 1.89
N ASN A 76 10.81 8.83 2.85
CA ASN A 76 12.03 8.60 3.64
C ASN A 76 13.01 7.61 2.99
N HIS A 77 12.49 6.69 2.17
CA HIS A 77 13.23 5.62 1.51
C HIS A 77 12.91 5.56 0.00
N PRO A 78 13.09 6.68 -0.74
CA PRO A 78 12.63 6.79 -2.12
C PRO A 78 13.33 5.78 -3.05
N GLU A 79 14.63 5.53 -2.85
CA GLU A 79 15.39 4.59 -3.68
C GLU A 79 14.91 3.15 -3.49
N GLU A 80 14.70 2.72 -2.24
CA GLU A 80 14.19 1.38 -1.94
C GLU A 80 12.76 1.17 -2.43
N VAL A 81 11.91 2.20 -2.36
CA VAL A 81 10.55 2.13 -2.88
C VAL A 81 10.56 2.15 -4.42
N LYS A 82 11.46 2.90 -5.04
CA LYS A 82 11.62 2.94 -6.50
C LYS A 82 12.07 1.59 -7.06
N GLU A 83 12.95 0.87 -6.36
CA GLU A 83 13.42 -0.46 -6.76
C GLU A 83 12.26 -1.44 -7.03
N ILE A 84 11.16 -1.33 -6.27
CA ILE A 84 9.95 -2.15 -6.46
C ILE A 84 9.41 -1.98 -7.90
N ILE A 85 9.30 -0.73 -8.37
CA ILE A 85 8.84 -0.43 -9.74
C ILE A 85 9.90 -0.82 -10.77
N ASP A 86 11.18 -0.55 -10.50
CA ASP A 86 12.27 -0.84 -11.42
C ASP A 86 12.41 -2.34 -11.71
N ARG A 87 12.02 -3.20 -10.76
CA ARG A 87 11.94 -4.66 -10.92
C ARG A 87 10.61 -5.18 -11.48
N GLY A 88 9.70 -4.29 -11.87
CA GLY A 88 8.46 -4.64 -12.57
C GLY A 88 7.31 -5.05 -11.66
N HIS A 89 7.36 -4.73 -10.36
CA HIS A 89 6.23 -4.87 -9.45
C HIS A 89 5.32 -3.63 -9.49
N ASP A 90 4.12 -3.76 -8.95
CA ASP A 90 3.16 -2.65 -8.82
C ASP A 90 3.23 -2.01 -7.42
N ILE A 91 2.87 -0.73 -7.33
CA ILE A 91 2.71 -0.01 -6.05
C ILE A 91 1.28 0.55 -5.95
N ALA A 92 0.65 0.26 -4.81
CA ALA A 92 -0.65 0.82 -4.42
C ALA A 92 -0.49 1.69 -3.16
N THR A 93 -1.44 2.61 -2.93
CA THR A 93 -1.40 3.48 -1.76
C THR A 93 -1.83 2.73 -0.49
N HIS A 94 -1.14 2.98 0.63
CA HIS A 94 -1.46 2.43 1.94
C HIS A 94 -1.50 3.49 3.05
N GLY A 95 -2.20 4.60 2.79
CA GLY A 95 -2.27 5.72 3.74
C GLY A 95 -0.96 6.51 3.84
N TRP A 96 -0.97 7.54 4.70
CA TRP A 96 0.14 8.49 4.79
C TRP A 96 1.17 8.09 5.85
N ILE A 97 0.67 7.76 7.04
CA ILE A 97 1.44 7.32 8.21
C ILE A 97 0.75 6.15 8.91
N HIS A 98 -0.12 5.41 8.21
CA HIS A 98 -0.94 4.33 8.78
C HIS A 98 -1.94 4.83 9.85
N GLU A 99 -2.46 6.04 9.66
CA GLU A 99 -3.47 6.65 10.52
C GLU A 99 -4.87 6.03 10.32
N ASP A 100 -5.72 6.21 11.32
CA ASP A 100 -7.15 5.89 11.25
C ASP A 100 -7.90 6.99 10.49
N ILE A 101 -8.19 6.72 9.23
CA ILE A 101 -8.85 7.67 8.32
C ILE A 101 -10.34 7.85 8.59
N SER A 102 -10.98 6.97 9.38
CA SER A 102 -12.42 7.05 9.68
C SER A 102 -12.81 8.31 10.46
N LYS A 103 -11.82 9.00 11.03
CA LYS A 103 -11.97 10.21 11.85
C LYS A 103 -11.75 11.51 11.07
N LEU A 104 -11.27 11.42 9.84
CA LEU A 104 -11.05 12.58 8.99
C LEU A 104 -12.39 13.04 8.39
N ASP A 105 -12.53 14.35 8.18
CA ASP A 105 -13.59 14.82 7.29
C ASP A 105 -13.26 14.49 5.83
N ARG A 106 -14.24 14.71 4.94
CA ARG A 106 -14.14 14.34 3.53
C ARG A 106 -12.98 15.07 2.82
N ASP A 107 -12.80 16.36 3.11
CA ASP A 107 -11.81 17.19 2.42
C ASP A 107 -10.41 16.85 2.93
N GLU A 108 -10.27 16.63 4.24
CA GLU A 108 -9.04 16.13 4.87
C GLU A 108 -8.63 14.75 4.32
N GLU A 109 -9.57 13.82 4.20
CA GLU A 109 -9.29 12.49 3.64
C GLU A 109 -8.85 12.60 2.17
N LYS A 110 -9.51 13.45 1.37
CA LYS A 110 -9.17 13.65 -0.03
C LYS A 110 -7.79 14.27 -0.19
N GLU A 111 -7.49 15.36 0.53
CA GLU A 111 -6.17 15.99 0.53
C GLU A 111 -5.09 14.99 0.96
N ARG A 112 -5.36 14.19 2.00
CA ARG A 112 -4.43 13.17 2.47
C ARG A 112 -4.12 12.14 1.40
N ARG A 113 -5.13 11.66 0.67
CA ARG A 113 -4.97 10.69 -0.42
C ARG A 113 -4.21 11.28 -1.60
N GLU A 114 -4.52 12.50 -1.99
CA GLU A 114 -3.79 13.23 -3.04
C GLU A 114 -2.30 13.35 -2.68
N ARG A 115 -2.00 13.65 -1.41
CA ARG A 115 -0.64 13.70 -0.89
C ARG A 115 0.06 12.35 -0.92
N CYS A 116 -0.65 11.25 -0.61
CA CYS A 116 -0.08 9.89 -0.73
C CYS A 116 0.31 9.55 -2.17
N VAL A 117 -0.59 9.82 -3.13
CA VAL A 117 -0.32 9.60 -4.55
C VAL A 117 0.87 10.44 -5.02
N GLY A 118 0.91 11.72 -4.63
CA GLY A 118 2.01 12.63 -4.95
C GLY A 118 3.35 12.12 -4.44
N ALA A 119 3.45 11.74 -3.16
CA ALA A 119 4.70 11.26 -2.57
C ALA A 119 5.23 9.98 -3.25
N ILE A 120 4.36 9.02 -3.56
CA ILE A 120 4.79 7.81 -4.28
C ILE A 120 5.24 8.15 -5.70
N LYS A 121 4.51 9.04 -6.40
CA LYS A 121 4.88 9.49 -7.74
C LYS A 121 6.21 10.23 -7.75
N ASP A 122 6.46 11.09 -6.78
CA ASP A 122 7.71 11.84 -6.68
C ASP A 122 8.89 10.91 -6.42
N ALA A 123 8.71 9.88 -5.59
CA ALA A 123 9.76 8.90 -5.30
C ALA A 123 10.05 7.94 -6.47
N THR A 124 9.03 7.52 -7.20
CA THR A 124 9.13 6.38 -8.12
C THR A 124 8.92 6.73 -9.60
N GLY A 125 8.32 7.88 -9.89
CA GLY A 125 7.80 8.23 -11.21
C GLY A 125 6.48 7.52 -11.58
N TYR A 126 6.02 6.57 -10.76
CA TYR A 126 4.79 5.80 -10.99
C TYR A 126 3.60 6.43 -10.27
N THR A 127 2.42 6.45 -10.90
CA THR A 127 1.19 6.92 -10.27
C THR A 127 0.35 5.71 -9.85
N PRO A 128 0.19 5.45 -8.54
CA PRO A 128 -0.61 4.34 -8.05
C PRO A 128 -2.06 4.39 -8.53
N VAL A 129 -2.59 3.23 -8.93
CA VAL A 129 -4.00 3.08 -9.34
C VAL A 129 -4.81 2.20 -8.38
N GLY A 130 -4.15 1.63 -7.37
CA GLY A 130 -4.75 0.77 -6.34
C GLY A 130 -4.66 1.39 -4.95
N ASN A 131 -5.61 1.03 -4.08
CA ASN A 131 -5.62 1.42 -2.68
C ASN A 131 -5.83 0.21 -1.75
N ARG A 132 -5.23 0.24 -0.56
CA ARG A 132 -5.64 -0.54 0.61
C ARG A 132 -5.59 0.35 1.83
N ILE A 133 -6.60 0.27 2.68
CA ILE A 133 -6.65 1.02 3.94
C ILE A 133 -5.64 0.42 4.91
N ALA A 134 -4.80 1.27 5.52
CA ALA A 134 -3.74 0.85 6.43
C ALA A 134 -4.24 0.76 7.88
N GLY A 135 -4.71 1.88 8.43
CA GLY A 135 -5.26 1.93 9.78
C GLY A 135 -6.78 2.10 9.80
N GLY A 136 -7.43 1.43 10.76
CA GLY A 136 -8.84 1.64 11.07
C GLY A 136 -9.80 1.12 9.98
N GLU A 137 -10.92 1.82 9.83
CA GLU A 137 -12.00 1.50 8.88
C GLU A 137 -12.08 2.58 7.78
N PRO A 138 -12.64 2.27 6.59
CA PRO A 138 -13.04 3.31 5.64
C PRO A 138 -14.00 4.30 6.31
N SER A 139 -13.87 5.58 5.96
CA SER A 139 -14.91 6.56 6.27
C SER A 139 -16.12 6.34 5.33
N PRO A 140 -17.29 6.93 5.64
CA PRO A 140 -18.42 6.95 4.71
C PRO A 140 -18.10 7.58 3.34
N ASN A 141 -17.01 8.35 3.23
CA ASN A 141 -16.62 9.05 2.01
C ASN A 141 -15.53 8.33 1.21
N THR A 142 -14.86 7.34 1.80
CA THR A 142 -13.64 6.74 1.24
C THR A 142 -13.81 6.27 -0.21
N PHE A 143 -14.85 5.49 -0.49
CA PHE A 143 -15.02 4.90 -1.82
C PHE A 143 -15.44 5.92 -2.89
N ASP A 144 -16.21 6.94 -2.51
CA ASP A 144 -16.54 8.04 -3.41
C ASP A 144 -15.30 8.89 -3.75
N ILE A 145 -14.45 9.17 -2.77
CA ILE A 145 -13.18 9.87 -2.98
C ILE A 145 -12.26 9.07 -3.90
N LEU A 146 -12.10 7.76 -3.65
CA LEU A 146 -11.27 6.89 -4.50
C LEU A 146 -11.75 6.90 -5.95
N LYS A 147 -13.08 6.85 -6.16
CA LYS A 147 -13.69 6.92 -7.49
C LYS A 147 -13.45 8.27 -8.16
N GLU A 148 -13.62 9.39 -7.44
CA GLU A 148 -13.34 10.74 -7.95
C GLU A 148 -11.88 10.93 -8.37
N MET A 149 -10.97 10.33 -7.63
CA MET A 149 -9.53 10.36 -7.92
C MET A 149 -9.12 9.41 -9.05
N GLY A 150 -10.03 8.56 -9.53
CA GLY A 150 -9.77 7.64 -10.63
C GLY A 150 -9.01 6.37 -10.23
N PHE A 151 -9.06 5.95 -8.96
CA PHE A 151 -8.54 4.64 -8.57
C PHE A 151 -9.27 3.52 -9.29
N LEU A 152 -8.51 2.51 -9.74
CA LEU A 152 -9.02 1.36 -10.45
C LEU A 152 -9.60 0.30 -9.50
N TYR A 153 -8.99 0.14 -8.32
CA TYR A 153 -9.42 -0.86 -7.34
C TYR A 153 -9.11 -0.43 -5.90
N ASP A 154 -9.85 -1.05 -4.97
CA ASP A 154 -9.56 -1.08 -3.54
C ASP A 154 -9.46 -2.54 -3.07
N SER A 155 -8.55 -2.80 -2.13
CA SER A 155 -8.33 -4.13 -1.56
C SER A 155 -8.55 -4.17 -0.03
N SER A 156 -9.51 -3.40 0.48
CA SER A 156 -9.75 -3.25 1.92
C SER A 156 -10.94 -4.05 2.43
N LEU A 157 -11.94 -4.28 1.56
CA LEU A 157 -13.17 -4.99 1.93
C LEU A 157 -13.02 -6.52 1.92
N ARG A 158 -13.93 -7.20 2.63
CA ARG A 158 -13.92 -8.67 2.83
C ARG A 158 -15.23 -9.33 2.41
N GLY A 159 -15.95 -8.72 1.47
CA GLY A 159 -17.32 -9.09 1.13
C GLY A 159 -17.50 -10.23 0.13
N SER A 160 -16.43 -10.73 -0.48
CA SER A 160 -16.50 -11.72 -1.57
C SER A 160 -15.17 -12.43 -1.80
N ASP A 161 -15.22 -13.67 -2.29
CA ASP A 161 -14.06 -14.43 -2.79
C ASP A 161 -13.64 -13.98 -4.21
N LEU A 162 -14.54 -13.31 -4.93
CA LEU A 162 -14.30 -12.76 -6.26
C LEU A 162 -14.30 -11.22 -6.23
N PRO A 163 -13.50 -10.55 -7.09
CA PRO A 163 -13.63 -9.10 -7.27
C PRO A 163 -15.06 -8.71 -7.65
N TYR A 164 -15.53 -7.59 -7.11
CA TYR A 164 -16.86 -7.06 -7.35
C TYR A 164 -16.82 -5.53 -7.48
N ARG A 165 -17.92 -4.93 -7.96
CA ARG A 165 -18.07 -3.48 -8.06
C ARG A 165 -18.91 -2.97 -6.89
N LEU A 166 -18.53 -1.81 -6.36
CA LEU A 166 -19.33 -1.02 -5.43
C LEU A 166 -20.29 -0.10 -6.18
#